data_AF-H2Z7M6-F1
#
_entry.id   AF-H2Z7M6-F1
#
_cell.length_a   1.000
_cell.length_b   1.000
_cell.length_c   1.000
_cell.angle_alpha   90.00
_cell.angle_beta   90.00
_cell.angle_gamma   90.00
#
_symmetry.space_group_name_H-M   'P 1'
#
loop_
_entity.id
_entity.type
_entity.pdbx_description
1 polymer ?
#
loop_
_entity_poly.entity_id
_entity_poly.type
_entity_poly.pdbx_seq_one_letter_code
_entity_poly.pdbx_strand_id
1 'polypeptide(L)'
;MCTEMCHQEASCLSTGGPRGTCTCRDGYEGDGVNLCRRAPSCPLTCVANAHCIKQEVTDLPPYTCVCNRGYRGIPQSMCFKWPHDNADIAG
;
A
#
# COMPACT_ATOMS: atom_id res chain seq x y z
N MET A 1 -5.81 -5.94 20.67
CA MET A 1 -6.72 -4.95 20.06
C MET A 1 -5.99 -3.62 19.93
N CYS A 2 -6.17 -2.91 18.81
CA CYS A 2 -5.59 -1.58 18.62
C CYS A 2 -6.29 -0.61 19.57
N THR A 3 -5.68 -0.31 20.70
CA THR A 3 -6.22 0.58 21.73
C THR A 3 -5.96 2.06 21.42
N GLU A 4 -5.09 2.33 20.45
CA GLU A 4 -4.73 3.67 19.98
C GLU A 4 -5.36 3.88 18.60
N MET A 5 -6.08 4.99 18.41
CA MET A 5 -6.61 5.36 17.09
C MET A 5 -5.42 5.71 16.19
N CYS A 6 -5.10 4.84 15.23
CA CYS A 6 -4.05 5.12 14.26
C CYS A 6 -4.38 6.36 13.42
N HIS A 7 -3.35 7.02 12.88
CA HIS A 7 -3.51 8.10 11.92
C HIS A 7 -4.41 7.66 10.75
N GLN A 8 -5.14 8.59 10.12
CA GLN A 8 -6.08 8.27 9.02
C GLN A 8 -5.41 7.53 7.84
N GLU A 9 -4.15 7.88 7.55
CA GLU A 9 -3.30 7.24 6.54
C GLU A 9 -2.45 6.08 7.10
N ALA A 10 -2.84 5.48 8.22
CA ALA A 10 -2.23 4.30 8.80
C ALA A 10 -3.20 3.12 8.83
N SER A 11 -2.63 1.93 8.97
CA SER A 11 -3.31 0.66 9.16
C SER A 11 -2.83 0.05 10.47
N CYS A 12 -3.74 -0.55 11.24
CA CYS A 12 -3.34 -1.28 12.43
C CYS A 12 -3.00 -2.74 12.10
N LEU A 13 -1.77 -3.15 12.40
CA LEU A 13 -1.33 -4.53 12.33
C LEU A 13 -1.46 -5.19 13.71
N SER A 14 -2.31 -6.21 13.82
CA SER A 14 -2.46 -7.00 15.06
C SER A 14 -1.48 -8.16 15.04
N THR A 15 -0.35 -8.05 15.74
CA THR A 15 0.73 -9.06 15.78
C THR A 15 0.43 -10.26 16.70
N GLY A 16 -0.85 -10.66 16.82
CA GLY A 16 -1.27 -11.78 17.67
C GLY A 16 -1.21 -11.52 19.19
N GLY A 17 -0.79 -10.32 19.61
CA GLY A 17 -0.78 -9.88 21.01
C GLY A 17 -1.91 -8.91 21.39
N PRO A 18 -1.98 -8.48 22.67
CA PRO A 18 -3.00 -7.54 23.13
C PRO A 18 -2.85 -6.13 22.55
N ARG A 19 -1.66 -5.76 22.05
CA ARG A 19 -1.35 -4.46 21.42
C ARG A 19 -1.23 -4.61 19.91
N GLY A 20 -1.90 -3.74 19.16
CA GLY A 20 -1.69 -3.58 17.72
C GLY A 20 -0.68 -2.47 17.44
N THR A 21 0.07 -2.57 16.35
CA THR A 21 1.00 -1.53 15.91
C THR A 21 0.37 -0.76 14.75
N CYS A 22 0.37 0.57 14.83
CA CYS A 22 -0.02 1.42 13.71
C CYS A 22 1.15 1.57 12.74
N THR A 23 0.92 1.25 11.48
CA THR A 23 1.90 1.41 10.41
C THR A 23 1.29 2.29 9.33
N CYS A 24 2.02 3.31 8.88
CA CYS A 24 1.57 4.13 7.75
C CYS A 24 1.28 3.25 6.52
N ARG A 25 0.23 3.60 5.77
CA ARG A 25 -0.13 2.91 4.53
C ARG A 25 0.97 3.07 3.49
N ASP A 26 0.94 2.20 2.50
CA ASP A 26 1.89 2.25 1.39
C ASP A 26 1.94 3.64 0.75
N GLY A 27 3.17 4.13 0.54
CA GLY A 27 3.43 5.48 0.03
C GLY A 27 3.41 6.59 1.09
N TYR A 28 3.22 6.25 2.37
CA TYR A 28 3.32 7.18 3.49
C TYR A 28 4.42 6.77 4.48
N GLU A 29 5.01 7.77 5.14
CA GLU A 29 6.02 7.62 6.18
C GLU A 29 5.65 8.43 7.42
N GLY A 30 6.08 7.96 8.59
CA GLY A 30 5.85 8.62 9.88
C GLY A 30 5.70 7.60 11.01
N ASP A 31 5.06 8.00 12.09
CA ASP A 31 4.93 7.21 13.33
C ASP A 31 3.69 6.29 13.35
N GLY A 32 2.80 6.40 12.34
CA GLY A 32 1.58 5.61 12.26
C GLY A 32 0.43 6.07 13.16
N VAL A 33 0.70 6.95 14.13
CA VAL A 33 -0.26 7.36 15.18
C VAL A 33 -0.65 8.82 15.02
N ASN A 34 0.32 9.74 14.97
CA ASN A 34 0.07 11.17 14.86
C ASN A 34 0.43 11.72 13.48
N LEU A 35 1.34 11.05 12.77
CA LEU A 35 1.88 11.52 11.51
C LEU A 35 2.03 10.34 10.55
N CYS A 36 1.30 10.41 9.44
CA CYS A 36 1.67 9.74 8.20
C CYS A 36 1.59 10.78 7.08
N ARG A 37 2.76 11.17 6.58
CA ARG A 37 2.87 12.07 5.42
C ARG A 37 3.29 11.26 4.21
N ARG A 38 2.98 11.75 3.01
CA ARG A 38 3.42 11.12 1.78
C ARG A 38 4.94 10.99 1.77
N ALA A 39 5.45 9.79 1.55
CA ALA A 39 6.88 9.54 1.50
C ALA A 39 7.47 10.30 0.30
N PRO A 40 8.58 11.04 0.46
CA PRO A 40 9.26 11.71 -0.65
C PRO A 40 9.73 10.71 -1.71
N SER A 41 9.99 9.46 -1.29
CA SER A 41 10.28 8.35 -2.20
C SER A 41 9.09 7.97 -3.08
N CYS A 42 7.85 8.38 -2.78
CA CYS A 42 6.67 8.05 -3.58
C CYS A 42 6.06 9.31 -4.22
N PRO A 43 6.70 9.87 -5.26
CA PRO A 43 6.10 10.94 -6.03
C PRO A 43 4.81 10.45 -6.71
N LEU A 44 3.90 11.38 -7.01
CA LEU A 44 2.55 11.17 -7.58
C LEU A 44 2.51 10.58 -9.01
N THR A 45 3.44 9.69 -9.36
CA THR A 45 3.64 9.15 -10.70
C THR A 45 2.95 7.82 -10.97
N CYS A 46 2.30 7.21 -9.98
CA CYS A 46 1.54 5.99 -10.23
C CYS A 46 0.21 6.32 -10.91
N VAL A 47 -0.19 5.48 -11.87
CA VAL A 47 -1.45 5.67 -12.61
C VAL A 47 -2.67 5.39 -11.73
N ALA A 48 -3.85 5.73 -12.24
CA ALA A 48 -5.10 5.39 -11.56
C ALA A 48 -5.16 3.88 -11.25
N ASN A 49 -5.66 3.54 -10.06
CA ASN A 49 -5.71 2.17 -9.52
C ASN A 49 -4.34 1.50 -9.30
N ALA A 50 -3.29 2.29 -9.12
CA ALA A 50 -2.02 1.85 -8.57
C ALA A 50 -1.68 2.64 -7.31
N HIS A 51 -0.84 2.05 -6.46
CA HIS A 51 -0.21 2.73 -5.33
C HIS A 51 1.30 2.51 -5.38
N CYS A 52 2.01 3.39 -4.70
CA CYS A 52 3.45 3.34 -4.60
C CYS A 52 3.85 2.55 -3.34
N ILE A 53 4.80 1.64 -3.48
CA ILE A 53 5.44 0.95 -2.36
C ILE A 53 6.91 1.32 -2.32
N LYS A 54 7.46 1.41 -1.11
CA LYS A 54 8.91 1.59 -0.92
C LYS A 54 9.63 0.34 -1.41
N GLN A 55 10.77 0.52 -2.08
CA GLN A 55 11.64 -0.58 -2.48
C GLN A 55 13.02 -0.37 -1.88
N GLU A 56 13.60 -1.44 -1.33
CA GLU A 56 14.94 -1.44 -0.72
C GLU A 56 16.00 -1.83 -1.76
N VAL A 57 16.15 -1.03 -2.82
CA VAL A 57 17.19 -1.22 -3.85
C VAL A 57 18.05 0.02 -3.97
N THR A 58 19.37 -0.16 -4.04
CA THR A 58 20.39 0.89 -4.07
C THR A 58 20.57 1.55 -5.44
N ASP A 59 20.26 0.82 -6.52
CA ASP A 59 20.56 1.24 -7.91
C ASP A 59 19.30 1.57 -8.73
N LEU A 60 18.16 1.67 -8.07
CA LEU A 60 16.87 2.00 -8.67
C LEU A 60 16.22 3.13 -7.86
N PRO A 61 15.17 3.78 -8.39
CA PRO A 61 14.33 4.63 -7.56
C PRO A 61 13.91 3.87 -6.29
N PRO A 62 13.87 4.52 -5.11
CA PRO A 62 13.59 3.88 -3.81
C PRO A 62 12.11 3.47 -3.66
N TYR A 63 11.42 3.25 -4.77
CA TYR A 63 10.01 2.97 -4.87
C TYR A 63 9.66 2.26 -6.16
N THR A 64 8.53 1.57 -6.13
CA THR A 64 7.88 1.03 -7.33
C THR A 64 6.36 1.21 -7.23
N CYS A 65 5.70 1.30 -8.38
CA CYS A 65 4.24 1.31 -8.43
C CYS A 65 3.73 -0.12 -8.53
N VAL A 66 2.63 -0.42 -7.87
CA VAL A 66 1.92 -1.70 -7.92
C VAL A 66 0.44 -1.46 -8.13
N CYS A 67 -0.21 -2.28 -8.97
CA CYS A 67 -1.66 -2.16 -9.15
C CYS A 67 -2.37 -2.49 -7.83
N ASN A 68 -3.44 -1.76 -7.54
CA ASN A 68 -4.29 -1.99 -6.38
C ASN A 68 -4.89 -3.40 -6.42
N ARG A 69 -5.30 -3.91 -5.26
CA ARG A 69 -5.97 -5.21 -5.17
C ARG A 69 -7.15 -5.29 -6.15
N GLY A 70 -7.20 -6.37 -6.94
CA GLY A 70 -8.21 -6.56 -7.98
C GLY A 70 -7.90 -5.86 -9.31
N TYR A 71 -6.74 -5.20 -9.43
CA TYR A 71 -6.26 -4.61 -10.68
C TYR A 71 -4.98 -5.30 -11.15
N ARG A 72 -4.78 -5.37 -12.47
CA ARG A 72 -3.54 -5.87 -13.09
C ARG A 72 -3.12 -4.96 -14.24
N GLY A 73 -1.89 -5.13 -14.71
CA GLY A 73 -1.32 -4.35 -15.82
C GLY A 73 0.08 -3.83 -15.49
N ILE A 74 0.45 -2.72 -16.14
CA ILE A 74 1.73 -2.03 -15.94
C ILE A 74 1.47 -0.87 -14.97
N PRO A 75 1.96 -0.92 -13.72
CA PRO A 75 1.59 0.07 -12.69
C PRO A 75 2.01 1.52 -12.95
N GLN A 76 2.84 1.74 -13.97
CA GLN A 76 3.29 3.06 -14.43
C GLN A 76 2.57 3.54 -15.70
N SER A 77 1.72 2.70 -16.31
CA SER A 77 1.05 3.02 -17.58
C SER A 77 -0.45 2.72 -17.54
N MET A 78 -0.85 1.55 -17.04
CA MET A 78 -2.26 1.15 -16.95
C MET A 78 -2.48 0.04 -15.90
N CYS A 79 -3.43 0.27 -14.99
CA CYS A 79 -4.00 -0.77 -14.13
C CYS A 79 -5.50 -0.90 -14.43
N PHE A 80 -5.90 -2.07 -14.92
CA PHE A 80 -7.30 -2.38 -15.24
C PHE A 80 -7.88 -3.36 -14.23
N LYS A 81 -9.16 -3.19 -13.90
CA LYS A 81 -9.86 -4.08 -12.97
C LYS A 81 -9.90 -5.47 -13.59
N TRP A 82 -9.34 -6.45 -12.91
CA TRP A 82 -9.35 -7.83 -13.35
C TRP A 82 -10.72 -8.44 -12.99
N PRO A 83 -11.49 -8.97 -13.96
CA PRO A 83 -12.88 -9.37 -13.73
C PRO A 83 -13.08 -10.71 -13.01
N HIS A 84 -12.13 -11.22 -12.21
CA HIS A 84 -12.30 -12.50 -11.51
C HIS A 84 -12.29 -12.36 -9.98
N ASP A 85 -13.32 -11.70 -9.45
CA ASP A 85 -13.82 -12.00 -8.12
C ASP A 85 -15.11 -12.84 -8.33
N ASN A 86 -14.93 -14.18 -8.31
CA ASN A 86 -15.87 -15.31 -8.47
C ASN A 86 -16.13 -15.88 -9.89
N ALA A 87 -15.74 -17.16 -10.04
CA ALA A 87 -15.84 -18.12 -11.16
C ALA A 87 -14.55 -18.33 -11.99
N ASP A 88 -14.27 -19.62 -12.28
CA ASP A 88 -13.34 -20.17 -13.29
C ASP A 88 -12.03 -20.88 -12.83
N ILE A 89 -12.12 -21.70 -11.78
CA ILE A 89 -11.50 -23.05 -11.85
C ILE A 89 -12.65 -24.07 -11.77
N ALA A 90 -13.47 -24.09 -12.81
CA ALA A 90 -14.17 -25.31 -13.18
C ALA A 90 -13.21 -26.08 -14.09
N GLY A 91 -12.42 -26.96 -13.47
CA GLY A 91 -11.84 -28.13 -14.13
C GLY A 91 -12.66 -29.34 -13.74
#